data_AF-A0A3N5PXM0-F1
#
_entry.id   AF-A0A3N5PXM0-F1
#
_cell.length_a   1.000
_cell.length_b   1.000
_cell.length_c   1.000
_cell.angle_alpha   90.00
_cell.angle_beta   90.00
_cell.angle_gamma   90.00
#
_symmetry.space_group_name_H-M   'P 1'
#
loop_
_entity.id
_entity.type
_entity.pdbx_description
1 polymer ?
#
loop_
_entity_poly.entity_id
_entity_poly.type
_entity_poly.pdbx_seq_one_letter_code
_entity_poly.pdbx_strand_id
1 'polypeptide(L)'
;WTITNNTSFDHPFHLHGYFFRVLDDSLVPEWKDTVNVPVKSSVRIAIDFDERPGMWMYHCHILDHAEAGLMSTVDVGEVGSGGHEH
;
A
#
# COMPACT_ATOMS: atom_id res chain seq x y z
N TRP A 1 1.48 -3.03 5.86
CA TRP A 1 0.24 -2.30 6.17
C TRP A 1 -0.95 -3.24 6.22
N THR A 2 -2.01 -2.86 6.94
CA THR A 2 -3.32 -3.52 6.89
C THR A 2 -4.31 -2.55 6.27
N ILE A 3 -4.90 -2.92 5.14
CA ILE A 3 -5.88 -2.11 4.42
C ILE A 3 -7.25 -2.73 4.70
N THR A 4 -8.15 -1.96 5.30
CA THR A 4 -9.48 -2.44 5.69
C THR A 4 -10.55 -1.75 4.86
N ASN A 5 -11.37 -2.54 4.20
CA ASN A 5 -12.53 -2.09 3.46
C ASN A 5 -13.81 -2.33 4.27
N ASN A 6 -14.34 -1.27 4.87
CA ASN A 6 -15.61 -1.30 5.60
C ASN A 6 -16.81 -0.86 4.74
N THR A 7 -16.66 -0.67 3.43
CA THR A 7 -17.73 -0.22 2.54
C THR A 7 -18.58 -1.40 2.06
N SER A 8 -19.51 -1.17 1.13
CA SER A 8 -20.35 -2.21 0.49
C SER A 8 -19.87 -2.58 -0.92
N PHE A 9 -18.67 -2.12 -1.32
CA PHE A 9 -18.11 -2.34 -2.65
C PHE A 9 -16.65 -2.76 -2.54
N ASP A 10 -16.14 -3.40 -3.58
CA ASP A 10 -14.73 -3.73 -3.71
C ASP A 10 -13.91 -2.48 -4.04
N HIS A 11 -12.70 -2.40 -3.48
CA HIS A 11 -11.78 -1.30 -3.72
C HIS A 11 -10.40 -1.83 -4.08
N PRO A 12 -9.97 -1.72 -5.35
CA PRO A 12 -8.61 -2.07 -5.74
C PRO A 12 -7.64 -1.01 -5.20
N PHE A 13 -6.76 -1.37 -4.27
CA PHE A 13 -5.75 -0.50 -3.70
C PHE A 13 -4.48 -0.54 -4.55
N HIS A 14 -3.98 0.62 -4.96
CA HIS A 14 -2.75 0.78 -5.73
C HIS A 14 -1.75 1.70 -5.00
N LEU A 15 -0.46 1.35 -5.03
CA LEU A 15 0.65 2.14 -4.48
C LEU A 15 1.65 2.49 -5.59
N HIS A 16 2.02 3.76 -5.69
CA HIS A 16 2.97 4.23 -6.69
C HIS A 16 4.41 3.88 -6.30
N GLY A 17 5.23 3.53 -7.29
CA GLY A 17 6.69 3.43 -7.14
C GLY A 17 7.22 2.21 -6.40
N TYR A 18 6.35 1.41 -5.77
CA TYR A 18 6.70 0.24 -4.98
C TYR A 18 5.82 -0.95 -5.33
N PHE A 19 6.43 -2.14 -5.31
CA PHE A 19 5.70 -3.40 -5.23
C PHE A 19 5.59 -3.83 -3.76
N PHE A 20 4.56 -4.61 -3.45
CA PHE A 20 4.32 -5.18 -2.14
C PHE A 20 3.95 -6.65 -2.24
N ARG A 21 4.19 -7.38 -1.15
CA ARG A 21 3.77 -8.77 -1.00
C ARG A 21 2.43 -8.83 -0.28
N VAL A 22 1.46 -9.56 -0.84
CA VAL A 22 0.20 -9.87 -0.15
C VAL A 22 0.44 -11.00 0.84
N LEU A 23 0.05 -10.81 2.10
CA LEU A 23 0.38 -11.72 3.21
C LEU A 23 -0.75 -12.68 3.58
N ASP A 24 -1.97 -12.44 3.10
CA ASP A 24 -3.16 -13.23 3.45
C ASP A 24 -3.46 -14.35 2.46
N ASP A 25 -2.75 -14.42 1.34
CA ASP A 25 -3.02 -15.40 0.29
C ASP A 25 -1.73 -16.13 -0.14
N SER A 26 -1.81 -17.47 -0.10
CA SER A 26 -0.84 -18.46 -0.57
C SER A 26 0.43 -18.75 0.26
N LEU A 27 0.98 -19.96 0.02
CA LEU A 27 2.28 -20.44 0.52
C LEU A 27 3.48 -19.66 -0.05
N VAL A 28 3.27 -18.83 -1.09
CA VAL A 28 4.30 -18.05 -1.79
C VAL A 28 3.77 -16.64 -2.09
N PRO A 29 4.17 -15.60 -1.33
CA PRO A 29 3.65 -14.25 -1.52
C PRO A 29 3.97 -13.70 -2.93
N GLU A 30 2.94 -13.30 -3.66
CA GLU A 30 3.07 -12.61 -4.95
C GLU A 30 3.43 -11.13 -4.74
N TRP A 31 4.30 -10.60 -5.61
CA TRP A 31 4.60 -9.18 -5.69
C TRP A 31 3.58 -8.48 -6.59
N LYS A 32 2.90 -7.46 -6.06
CA LYS A 32 1.88 -6.68 -6.75
C LYS A 32 2.05 -5.19 -6.42
N ASP A 33 1.65 -4.32 -7.33
CA ASP A 33 1.48 -2.87 -7.05
C ASP A 33 0.01 -2.53 -6.75
N THR A 34 -0.90 -3.47 -7.05
CA THR A 34 -2.34 -3.32 -6.95
C THR A 34 -2.96 -4.59 -6.41
N VAL A 35 -3.86 -4.48 -5.43
CA VAL A 35 -4.59 -5.62 -4.86
C VAL A 35 -6.05 -5.26 -4.62
N ASN A 36 -6.96 -6.17 -4.94
CA ASN A 36 -8.36 -5.99 -4.58
C ASN A 36 -8.52 -6.10 -3.06
N VAL A 37 -9.26 -5.18 -2.46
CA VAL A 37 -9.70 -5.27 -1.06
C VAL A 37 -11.21 -5.52 -1.07
N PRO A 38 -11.65 -6.78 -0.92
CA PRO A 38 -13.05 -7.15 -1.01
C PRO A 38 -13.94 -6.43 0.02
N VAL A 39 -15.22 -6.38 -0.27
CA VAL A 39 -16.25 -5.86 0.63
C VAL A 39 -16.17 -6.47 2.05
N LYS A 40 -16.23 -5.61 3.09
CA LYS A 40 -16.16 -6.00 4.52
C LYS A 40 -14.96 -6.88 4.89
N SER A 41 -13.81 -6.64 4.27
CA SER A 41 -12.60 -7.45 4.48
C SER A 41 -11.36 -6.59 4.73
N SER A 42 -10.26 -7.26 5.07
CA SER A 42 -8.94 -6.64 5.21
C SER A 42 -7.91 -7.42 4.43
N VAL A 43 -6.93 -6.71 3.87
CA VAL A 43 -5.76 -7.27 3.21
C VAL A 43 -4.50 -6.70 3.88
N ARG A 44 -3.56 -7.57 4.23
CA ARG A 44 -2.25 -7.27 4.78
C ARG A 44 -1.22 -7.35 3.67
N ILE A 45 -0.40 -6.32 3.59
CA ILE A 45 0.68 -6.21 2.63
C ILE A 45 2.00 -5.89 3.33
N ALA A 46 3.11 -6.39 2.80
CA ALA A 46 4.46 -5.97 3.18
C ALA A 46 5.07 -5.15 2.04
N ILE A 47 5.47 -3.92 2.36
CA ILE A 47 6.14 -2.99 1.45
C ILE A 47 7.57 -2.85 1.94
N ASP A 48 8.52 -2.91 1.01
CA ASP A 48 9.92 -2.57 1.27
C ASP A 48 10.16 -1.17 0.70
N PHE A 49 10.18 -0.17 1.57
CA PHE A 49 10.52 1.20 1.18
C PHE A 49 12.03 1.31 1.09
N ASP A 50 12.53 1.78 -0.05
CA ASP A 50 13.96 1.90 -0.33
C ASP A 50 14.45 3.34 -0.12
N GLU A 51 15.70 3.62 -0.49
CA GLU A 51 16.37 4.92 -0.31
C GLU A 51 15.87 6.02 -1.27
N ARG A 52 14.62 5.94 -1.74
CA ARG A 52 13.96 6.97 -2.55
C ARG A 52 12.99 7.79 -1.69
N PRO A 53 13.50 8.78 -0.93
CA PRO A 53 12.64 9.61 -0.09
C PRO A 53 11.68 10.45 -0.93
N GLY A 54 10.52 10.78 -0.37
CA GLY A 54 9.53 11.66 -0.97
C GLY A 54 8.10 11.23 -0.73
N MET A 55 7.19 12.00 -1.32
CA MET A 55 5.75 11.74 -1.26
C MET A 55 5.33 10.77 -2.36
N TRP A 56 4.76 9.64 -1.96
CA TRP A 56 4.26 8.61 -2.86
C TRP A 56 2.75 8.49 -2.75
N MET A 57 2.07 8.42 -3.89
CA MET A 57 0.62 8.34 -3.92
C MET A 57 0.14 6.90 -3.76
N TYR A 58 -0.99 6.74 -3.08
CA TYR A 58 -1.79 5.53 -3.16
C TYR A 58 -3.26 5.91 -3.30
N HIS A 59 -4.02 5.05 -3.99
CA HIS A 59 -5.42 5.34 -4.27
C HIS A 59 -6.21 4.08 -4.59
N CYS A 60 -7.53 4.22 -4.60
CA CYS A 60 -8.41 3.28 -5.25
C CYS A 60 -8.16 3.33 -6.77
N HIS A 61 -7.98 2.19 -7.44
CA HIS A 61 -7.74 2.14 -8.89
C HIS A 61 -9.03 2.31 -9.73
N ILE A 62 -10.14 2.65 -9.08
CA ILE A 62 -11.35 3.17 -9.71
C ILE A 62 -11.22 4.70 -9.71
N LEU A 63 -11.06 5.32 -10.88
CA LEU A 63 -10.70 6.75 -11.00
C LEU A 63 -11.74 7.66 -10.34
N ASP A 64 -13.03 7.42 -10.58
CA ASP A 64 -14.11 8.19 -9.95
C ASP A 64 -14.03 8.15 -8.41
N HIS A 65 -13.59 7.02 -7.85
CA HIS A 65 -13.39 6.89 -6.41
C HIS A 65 -12.15 7.66 -5.93
N ALA A 66 -11.06 7.62 -6.70
CA ALA A 66 -9.85 8.38 -6.40
C ALA A 66 -10.14 9.89 -6.38
N GLU A 67 -10.85 10.39 -7.40
CA GLU A 67 -11.28 11.79 -7.50
C GLU A 67 -12.26 12.19 -6.39
N ALA A 68 -13.13 11.27 -5.96
CA ALA A 68 -14.06 11.48 -4.86
C ALA A 68 -13.41 11.39 -3.45
N GLY A 69 -12.08 11.22 -3.36
CA GLY A 69 -11.33 11.31 -2.11
C GLY A 69 -10.67 10.01 -1.64
N LEU A 70 -10.76 8.90 -2.38
CA LEU A 70 -9.98 7.67 -2.12
C LEU A 70 -8.58 7.74 -2.73
N MET A 71 -7.90 8.86 -2.49
CA MET A 71 -6.54 9.15 -2.89
C MET A 71 -5.82 9.84 -1.73
N SER A 72 -4.61 9.38 -1.43
CA SER A 72 -3.78 9.95 -0.37
C SER A 72 -2.30 9.70 -0.68
N THR A 73 -1.42 10.15 0.21
CA THR A 73 0.03 10.03 0.07
C THR A 73 0.65 9.41 1.31
N VAL A 74 1.82 8.80 1.11
CA VAL A 74 2.75 8.41 2.16
C VAL A 74 4.06 9.20 1.98
N ASP A 75 4.58 9.74 3.07
CA ASP A 75 5.92 10.33 3.11
C ASP A 75 6.93 9.25 3.47
N VAL A 76 7.85 8.96 2.56
CA VAL A 76 8.98 8.06 2.80
C VAL A 76 10.18 8.94 3.14
N GLY A 77 10.62 8.90 4.39
CA GLY A 77 11.79 9.63 4.85
C GLY A 77 13.11 8.99 4.39
N GLU A 78 14.21 9.73 4.54
CA GLU A 78 15.54 9.15 4.40
C GLU A 78 15.75 8.04 5.43
N VAL A 79 16.41 6.96 5.02
CA VAL A 79 16.88 5.94 5.97
C VAL A 79 17.96 6.60 6.81
N GLY A 80 17.60 7.00 8.04
CA GLY A 80 18.55 7.59 8.97
C GLY A 80 19.74 6.65 9.13
N SER A 81 20.94 7.19 8.91
CA SER A 81 22.19 6.52 9.26
C SER A 81 22.22 6.34 10.78
N GLY A 82 21.60 5.27 11.29
CA GLY A 82 21.63 4.91 12.69
C GLY A 82 23.06 4.53 13.06
N GLY A 83 23.85 5.51 13.47
CA GLY A 83 25.13 5.28 14.10
C GLY A 83 24.90 4.41 15.34
N HIS A 84 25.43 3.19 15.31
CA HIS A 84 25.73 2.46 16.54
C HIS A 84 26.84 3.23 17.24
N GLU A 85 26.48 4.07 18.21
CA GLU A 85 27.42 4.56 19.21
C GLU A 85 27.53 3.51 20.32
N HIS A 86 28.78 3.11 20.61
CA HIS A 86 29.18 2.13 21.62
C HIS A 86 29.01 2.64 23.06
#